data_AF-A0AAV2F6K2-F1
#
_entry.id   AF-A0AAV2F6K2-F1
#
_cell.length_a   1.000
_cell.length_b   1.000
_cell.length_c   1.000
_cell.angle_alpha   90.00
_cell.angle_beta   90.00
_cell.angle_gamma   90.00
#
_symmetry.space_group_name_H-M   'P 1'
#
loop_
_entity.id
_entity.type
_entity.pdbx_description
1 polymer ?
#
loop_
_entity_poly.entity_id
_entity_poly.type
_entity_poly.pdbx_seq_one_letter_code
_entity_poly.pdbx_strand_id
1 'polypeptide(L)'
;MEITPAFINMITNGYTFSGVSTEDPHEHLRRFASICDTMKSPAVPDDAVRLRMFSFSLIGNASHWFQNLTPRSITTWAQLEKVFLDKYLPPALEMKRQEEIVTFKQVDDESLLRHGNTTRGY
;
A
#
# COMPACT_ATOMS: atom_id res chain seq x y z
N MET A 1 -14.33 1.80 21.71
CA MET A 1 -14.04 2.07 20.28
C MET A 1 -15.15 2.96 19.78
N GLU A 2 -14.84 4.20 19.44
CA GLU A 2 -15.82 5.09 18.83
C GLU A 2 -15.70 4.93 17.32
N ILE A 3 -16.78 4.49 16.67
CA ILE A 3 -16.85 4.44 15.20
C ILE A 3 -16.99 5.89 14.73
N THR A 4 -16.02 6.38 13.95
CA THR A 4 -16.07 7.76 13.48
C THR A 4 -17.11 7.93 12.38
N PRO A 5 -17.73 9.12 12.29
CA PRO A 5 -18.67 9.42 11.21
C PRO A 5 -18.04 9.30 9.82
N ALA A 6 -16.72 9.53 9.68
CA ALA A 6 -15.99 9.29 8.43
C ALA A 6 -16.01 7.81 8.01
N PHE A 7 -15.84 6.89 8.96
CA PHE A 7 -15.90 5.45 8.71
C PHE A 7 -17.33 4.98 8.39
N ILE A 8 -18.32 5.52 9.10
CA ILE A 8 -19.74 5.28 8.77
C ILE A 8 -20.01 5.76 7.35
N ASN A 9 -19.57 6.97 7.00
CA ASN A 9 -19.73 7.55 5.67
C ASN A 9 -19.05 6.70 4.58
N MET A 10 -17.89 6.10 4.87
CA MET A 10 -17.22 5.18 3.95
C MET A 10 -18.12 3.98 3.60
N ILE A 11 -18.67 3.32 4.62
CA ILE A 11 -19.53 2.15 4.43
C ILE A 11 -20.87 2.55 3.79
N THR A 12 -21.50 3.64 4.26
CA THR A 12 -22.83 4.05 3.80
C THR A 12 -22.83 4.68 2.41
N ASN A 13 -21.74 5.29 1.96
CA ASN A 13 -21.62 5.83 0.59
C ASN A 13 -21.07 4.79 -0.40
N GLY A 14 -20.96 3.51 0.00
CA GLY A 14 -20.57 2.44 -0.90
C GLY A 14 -19.07 2.45 -1.27
N TYR A 15 -18.21 3.06 -0.45
CA TYR A 15 -16.75 2.97 -0.61
C TYR A 15 -16.20 1.64 -0.08
N THR A 16 -16.90 0.56 -0.42
CA THR A 16 -16.54 -0.81 -0.07
C THR A 16 -15.85 -1.47 -1.25
N PHE A 17 -14.81 -2.23 -1.00
CA PHE A 17 -14.09 -2.94 -2.05
C PHE A 17 -14.64 -4.35 -2.21
N SER A 18 -15.17 -4.66 -3.39
CA SER A 18 -15.75 -5.97 -3.71
C SER A 18 -14.75 -6.96 -4.33
N GLY A 19 -13.66 -6.42 -4.87
CA GLY A 19 -12.62 -7.19 -5.55
C GLY A 19 -12.90 -7.42 -7.03
N VAL A 20 -13.69 -6.55 -7.67
CA VAL A 20 -13.90 -6.61 -9.13
C VAL A 20 -12.78 -5.88 -9.87
N SER A 21 -12.51 -6.30 -11.10
CA SER A 21 -11.41 -5.76 -11.94
C SER A 21 -11.53 -4.28 -12.29
N THR A 22 -12.71 -3.67 -12.07
CA THR A 22 -12.96 -2.25 -12.28
C THR A 22 -12.59 -1.38 -11.07
N GLU A 23 -12.39 -1.99 -9.90
CA GLU A 23 -11.98 -1.29 -8.69
C GLU A 23 -10.46 -1.21 -8.60
N ASP A 24 -9.95 -0.03 -8.22
CA ASP A 24 -8.52 0.18 -8.06
C ASP A 24 -8.10 -0.07 -6.59
N PRO A 25 -7.28 -1.11 -6.32
CA PRO A 25 -6.87 -1.44 -4.95
C PRO A 25 -5.97 -0.37 -4.33
N HIS A 26 -5.21 0.40 -5.14
CA HIS A 26 -4.39 1.49 -4.63
C HIS A 26 -5.26 2.66 -4.16
N GLU A 27 -6.30 3.01 -4.91
CA GLU A 27 -7.25 4.06 -4.55
C GLU A 27 -8.00 3.70 -3.27
N HIS A 28 -8.42 2.44 -3.11
CA HIS A 28 -9.05 1.95 -1.88
C HIS A 28 -8.13 2.13 -0.66
N LEU A 29 -6.87 1.68 -0.76
CA LEU A 29 -5.88 1.83 0.32
C LEU A 29 -5.62 3.30 0.66
N ARG A 30 -5.48 4.17 -0.34
CA ARG A 30 -5.25 5.62 -0.13
C ARG A 30 -6.41 6.27 0.62
N ARG A 31 -7.65 5.98 0.21
CA ARG A 31 -8.84 6.53 0.87
C ARG A 31 -8.98 6.00 2.29
N PHE A 32 -8.77 4.69 2.48
CA PHE A 32 -8.79 4.09 3.81
C PHE A 32 -7.72 4.71 4.72
N ALA A 33 -6.51 4.93 4.22
CA ALA A 33 -5.44 5.60 4.96
C ALA A 33 -5.82 7.05 5.34
N SER A 34 -6.48 7.79 4.45
CA SER A 34 -6.99 9.14 4.74
C SER A 34 -8.06 9.13 5.84
N ILE A 35 -8.95 8.15 5.83
CA ILE A 35 -9.96 7.97 6.90
C ILE A 35 -9.25 7.64 8.22
N CYS A 36 -8.30 6.70 8.23
CA CYS A 36 -7.46 6.44 9.40
C CYS A 36 -6.72 7.70 9.88
N ASP A 37 -6.29 8.58 8.97
CA ASP A 37 -5.64 9.85 9.30
C ASP A 37 -6.60 10.84 9.98
N THR A 38 -7.84 10.96 9.49
CA THR A 38 -8.89 11.75 10.18
C THR A 38 -9.30 11.17 11.52
N MET A 39 -9.04 9.88 11.73
CA MET A 39 -9.20 9.16 12.99
C MET A 39 -7.96 9.23 13.87
N LYS A 40 -6.92 10.03 13.53
CA LYS A 40 -5.73 10.28 14.37
C LYS A 40 -6.12 10.93 15.69
N SER A 41 -6.65 10.10 16.56
CA SER A 41 -6.61 10.21 17.99
C SER A 41 -5.39 9.41 18.44
N PRO A 42 -4.61 9.88 19.42
CA PRO A 42 -3.52 9.10 20.02
C PRO A 42 -3.99 7.74 20.59
N ALA A 43 -5.31 7.48 20.64
CA ALA A 43 -5.93 6.26 21.13
C ALA A 43 -6.46 5.30 20.04
N VAL A 44 -6.51 5.65 18.74
CA VAL A 44 -7.02 4.73 17.70
C VAL A 44 -5.91 4.35 16.69
N PRO A 45 -5.58 3.04 16.63
CA PRO A 45 -4.25 2.62 17.06
C PRO A 45 -3.76 1.38 16.26
N ASP A 46 -2.78 0.67 16.84
CA ASP A 46 -2.63 -0.79 16.86
C ASP A 46 -3.05 -1.51 15.58
N ASP A 47 -2.09 -2.02 14.82
CA ASP A 47 -2.31 -2.72 13.54
C ASP A 47 -3.53 -3.65 13.57
N ALA A 48 -3.82 -4.32 14.69
CA ALA A 48 -5.01 -5.15 14.89
C ALA A 48 -6.36 -4.42 14.69
N VAL A 49 -6.50 -3.18 15.14
CA VAL A 49 -7.73 -2.38 14.94
C VAL A 49 -7.83 -1.94 13.49
N ARG A 50 -6.72 -1.54 12.87
CA ARG A 50 -6.66 -1.17 11.46
C ARG A 50 -7.04 -2.34 10.56
N LEU A 51 -6.54 -3.54 10.86
CA LEU A 51 -6.91 -4.80 10.22
C LEU A 51 -8.41 -5.10 10.38
N ARG A 52 -8.96 -4.91 11.57
CA ARG A 52 -10.39 -5.12 11.84
C ARG A 52 -11.26 -4.13 11.06
N MET A 53 -10.92 -2.84 11.07
CA MET A 53 -11.62 -1.81 10.28
C MET A 53 -11.58 -2.12 8.78
N PHE A 54 -10.43 -2.60 8.28
CA PHE A 54 -10.29 -2.98 6.88
C PHE A 54 -11.24 -4.10 6.48
N SER A 55 -11.41 -5.12 7.34
CA SER A 55 -12.36 -6.22 7.07
C SER A 55 -13.80 -5.75 6.85
N PHE A 56 -14.23 -4.65 7.50
CA PHE A 56 -15.54 -4.04 7.28
C PHE A 56 -15.63 -3.21 5.98
N SER A 57 -14.49 -2.77 5.44
CA SER A 57 -14.44 -2.10 4.14
C SER A 57 -14.53 -3.06 2.96
N LEU A 58 -14.34 -4.37 3.20
CA LEU A 58 -14.37 -5.40 2.18
C LEU A 58 -15.76 -6.03 2.08
N ILE A 59 -16.26 -6.20 0.87
CA ILE A 59 -17.53 -6.88 0.57
C ILE A 59 -17.31 -7.99 -0.46
N GLY A 60 -18.33 -8.81 -0.69
CA GLY A 60 -18.34 -9.83 -1.75
C GLY A 60 -17.12 -10.76 -1.71
N ASN A 61 -16.45 -10.89 -2.85
CA ASN A 61 -15.29 -11.78 -3.00
C ASN A 61 -14.10 -11.33 -2.15
N ALA A 62 -13.90 -10.03 -1.97
CA ALA A 62 -12.80 -9.52 -1.16
C ALA A 62 -12.98 -9.82 0.33
N SER A 63 -14.21 -9.74 0.83
CA SER A 63 -14.52 -10.15 2.22
C SER A 63 -14.26 -11.65 2.41
N HIS A 64 -14.71 -12.48 1.47
CA HIS A 64 -14.50 -13.93 1.54
C HIS A 64 -13.01 -14.28 1.51
N TRP A 65 -12.24 -13.65 0.62
CA TRP A 65 -10.78 -13.80 0.58
C TRP A 65 -10.14 -13.45 1.92
N PHE A 66 -10.50 -12.31 2.51
CA PHE A 66 -9.93 -11.87 3.78
C PHE A 66 -10.24 -12.84 4.92
N GLN A 67 -11.45 -13.39 4.97
CA GLN A 67 -11.84 -14.41 5.96
C GLN A 67 -11.15 -15.76 5.76
N ASN A 68 -10.71 -16.06 4.53
CA ASN A 68 -9.95 -17.28 4.20
C ASN A 68 -8.45 -17.14 4.46
N LEU A 69 -7.95 -15.96 4.82
CA LEU A 69 -6.55 -15.78 5.20
C LEU A 69 -6.25 -16.56 6.48
N THR A 70 -5.09 -17.22 6.52
CA THR A 70 -4.71 -18.03 7.67
C THR A 70 -4.63 -17.15 8.91
N PRO A 71 -5.30 -17.50 10.02
CA PRO A 71 -5.22 -16.75 11.25
C PRO A 71 -3.75 -16.67 11.71
N ARG A 72 -3.28 -15.45 12.04
CA ARG A 72 -1.88 -15.07 12.36
C ARG A 72 -0.90 -14.90 11.18
N SER A 73 -1.31 -15.06 9.92
CA SER A 73 -0.43 -14.72 8.79
C SER A 73 -0.23 -13.21 8.63
N ILE A 74 -1.17 -12.40 9.10
CA ILE A 74 -1.14 -10.95 8.99
C ILE A 74 -1.31 -10.35 10.38
N THR A 75 -0.21 -9.81 10.89
CA THR A 75 -0.18 -9.16 12.21
C THR A 75 0.02 -7.65 12.10
N THR A 76 0.49 -7.18 10.95
CA THR A 76 0.72 -5.75 10.69
C THR A 76 -0.03 -5.27 9.46
N TRP A 77 -0.32 -3.97 9.41
CA TRP A 77 -0.93 -3.30 8.27
C TRP A 77 -0.08 -3.45 7.00
N ALA A 78 1.24 -3.31 7.12
CA ALA A 78 2.16 -3.45 5.98
C ALA A 78 2.11 -4.85 5.33
N GLN A 79 1.93 -5.91 6.13
CA GLN A 79 1.74 -7.26 5.61
C GLN A 79 0.42 -7.37 4.85
N LEU A 80 -0.67 -6.80 5.40
CA LEU A 80 -1.97 -6.77 4.75
C LEU A 80 -1.91 -6.08 3.40
N GLU A 81 -1.33 -4.87 3.35
CA GLU A 81 -1.20 -4.10 2.12
C GLU A 81 -0.50 -4.91 1.03
N LYS A 82 0.60 -5.59 1.38
CA LYS A 82 1.35 -6.40 0.44
C LYS A 82 0.50 -7.54 -0.14
N VAL A 83 -0.14 -8.35 0.70
CA VAL A 83 -0.91 -9.51 0.22
C VAL A 83 -2.21 -9.10 -0.47
N PHE A 84 -2.80 -7.97 -0.08
CA PHE A 84 -3.97 -7.41 -0.76
C PHE A 84 -3.60 -6.93 -2.16
N LEU A 85 -2.50 -6.20 -2.28
CA LEU A 85 -1.99 -5.75 -3.57
C LEU A 85 -1.57 -6.92 -4.45
N ASP A 86 -0.84 -7.90 -3.92
CA ASP A 86 -0.47 -9.13 -4.66
C ASP A 86 -1.69 -9.91 -5.18
N LYS A 87 -2.78 -9.92 -4.42
CA LYS A 87 -4.02 -10.61 -4.79
C LYS A 87 -4.86 -9.88 -5.84
N TYR A 88 -4.97 -8.56 -5.74
CA TYR A 88 -5.92 -7.75 -6.53
C TYR A 88 -5.25 -6.86 -7.58
N LEU A 89 -3.93 -6.64 -7.53
CA LEU A 89 -3.22 -6.01 -8.65
C LEU A 89 -3.04 -7.04 -9.78
N PRO A 90 -3.32 -6.63 -11.02
CA PRO A 90 -2.90 -7.42 -12.16
C PRO A 90 -1.36 -7.38 -12.29
N PRO A 91 -0.72 -8.48 -12.72
CA PRO A 91 0.74 -8.59 -12.84
C PRO A 91 1.37 -7.53 -13.77
N ALA A 92 0.58 -6.93 -14.66
CA ALA A 92 1.01 -5.84 -15.54
C ALA A 92 1.38 -4.53 -14.79
N LEU A 93 0.80 -4.27 -13.61
CA LEU A 93 1.15 -3.11 -12.78
C LEU A 93 2.41 -3.36 -11.92
N GLU A 94 2.78 -4.62 -11.72
CA GLU A 94 3.96 -5.00 -10.93
C GLU A 94 5.28 -4.69 -11.66
N MET A 95 5.28 -4.74 -13.00
CA MET A 95 6.43 -4.38 -13.83
C MET A 95 6.85 -2.91 -13.64
N LYS A 96 5.89 -1.98 -13.54
CA LYS A 96 6.21 -0.55 -13.34
C LYS A 96 6.92 -0.25 -12.02
N ARG A 97 6.70 -1.06 -10.98
CA ARG A 97 7.38 -0.89 -9.68
C ARG A 97 8.84 -1.34 -9.72
N GLN A 98 9.21 -2.22 -10.65
CA GLN A 98 10.59 -2.67 -10.83
C GLN A 98 11.41 -1.71 -11.70
N GLU A 99 10.77 -0.99 -12.63
CA GLU A 99 11.47 -0.03 -13.51
C GLU A 99 11.92 1.24 -12.76
N GLU A 100 11.16 1.69 -11.74
CA GLU A 100 11.56 2.86 -10.93
C GLU A 100 12.72 2.55 -9.95
N ILE A 101 12.87 1.28 -9.51
CA ILE A 101 13.98 0.87 -8.64
C ILE A 101 15.29 0.71 -9.42
N VAL A 102 15.22 0.32 -10.69
CA VAL A 102 16.42 0.24 -11.57
C VAL A 102 16.93 1.63 -11.94
N THR A 103 16.02 2.59 -12.16
CA THR A 103 16.40 3.95 -12.60
C THR A 103 17.08 4.76 -11.49
N PHE A 104 16.75 4.52 -10.21
CA PHE A 104 17.33 5.26 -9.09
C PHE A 104 18.78 4.86 -8.74
N LYS A 105 19.30 3.76 -9.30
CA LYS A 105 20.69 3.30 -9.03
C LYS A 105 21.71 3.65 -10.12
N GLN A 106 21.32 4.36 -11.19
CA GLN A 106 22.21 4.59 -12.35
C GLN A 106 22.62 6.04 -12.60
N VAL A 107 22.44 6.95 -11.64
CA VAL A 107 22.86 8.36 -11.79
C VAL A 107 23.78 8.85 -10.67
N ASP A 108 24.40 7.96 -9.89
CA ASP A 108 25.39 8.35 -8.88
C ASP A 108 26.71 7.55 -8.98
N ASP A 109 27.15 7.22 -10.20
CA ASP A 109 28.50 6.69 -10.44
C ASP A 109 29.13 7.24 -11.74
N GLU A 110 28.79 8.48 -12.14
CA GLU A 110 29.57 9.23 -13.13
C GLU A 110 29.90 10.63 -12.62
N SER A 111 30.34 10.73 -11.38
CA SER A 111 31.12 11.88 -10.95
C SER A 111 32.12 11.43 -9.92
N LEU A 112 33.36 11.27 -10.38
CA LEU A 112 34.63 11.63 -9.73
C LEU A 112 35.73 10.72 -10.29
N LEU A 113 36.90 11.31 -10.59
CA LEU A 113 38.10 10.74 -11.25
C LEU A 113 38.01 10.77 -12.78
N ARG A 114 38.43 11.83 -13.49
CA ARG A 114 39.86 12.24 -13.51
C ARG A 114 40.02 13.59 -14.23
N HIS A 115 39.96 14.70 -13.47
CA HIS A 115 40.74 15.89 -13.84
C HIS A 115 42.14 15.73 -13.24
N GLY A 116 43.19 15.86 -14.07
CA GLY A 116 44.55 15.98 -13.55
C GLY A 116 45.71 15.72 -14.54
N ASN A 117 46.18 16.82 -15.17
CA ASN A 117 47.58 17.20 -15.41
C ASN A 117 48.55 16.37 -16.32
N THR A 118 48.80 16.91 -17.53
CA THR A 118 50.08 17.51 -18.00
C THR A 118 51.41 16.74 -17.91
N THR A 119 51.97 16.46 -19.10
CA THR A 119 53.38 16.50 -19.58
C THR A 119 54.51 15.69 -18.89
N ARG A 120 55.02 14.66 -19.58
CA ARG A 120 56.45 14.24 -19.69
C ARG A 120 56.50 13.14 -20.78
N GLY A 121 57.14 13.27 -21.94
CA GLY A 121 58.48 13.74 -22.23
C GLY A 121 59.36 12.51 -22.52
N TYR A 122 59.50 12.14 -23.80
CA TYR A 122 60.64 11.43 -24.41
C TYR A 122 60.62 11.71 -25.92
#